data_AF-A0A917NNJ8-F1
#
_entry.id   AF-A0A917NNJ8-F1
#
_cell.length_a   1.000
_cell.length_b   1.000
_cell.length_c   1.000
_cell.angle_alpha   90.00
_cell.angle_beta   90.00
_cell.angle_gamma   90.00
#
_symmetry.space_group_name_H-M   'P 1'
#
loop_
_entity.id
_entity.type
_entity.pdbx_description
1 polymer ?
#
loop_
_entity_poly.entity_id
_entity_poly.type
_entity_poly.pdbx_seq_one_letter_code
_entity_poly.pdbx_strand_id
1 'polypeptide(L)'
;MADYGFDNLVDIHTHVIPGVDDGPRTLEDAARLLTALRASGVNRVFCTSHFKSPHFDTPLEDLQAQFQLLCAARAKLPEPGAWPELVFGAEVRISPAIEPELRACAVPRLGETDYVLAEYPSRDIKVSDFQLQYELRVRGYKTILAHPERNLLLLRCPELVEDLMENGMLMQVTAESLLGDERKGDPPTRFAWEIVRKGQAALIASDAHDPEHRRPVLRQAYERIADRLGEAVALAFIENANAVWENRTCRPVPPSLPKHRFILIPPRQRPH
;
A
#
# COMPACT_ATOMS: atom_id res chain seq x y z
N MET A 1 4.01 -17.50 -16.53
CA MET A 1 3.81 -16.35 -15.64
C MET A 1 2.74 -15.49 -16.29
N ALA A 2 1.75 -15.03 -15.54
CA ALA A 2 0.78 -14.09 -16.07
C ALA A 2 1.51 -12.79 -16.42
N ASP A 3 1.25 -12.25 -17.59
CA ASP A 3 1.89 -11.04 -18.13
C ASP A 3 1.19 -9.81 -17.52
N TYR A 4 1.55 -9.47 -16.28
CA TYR A 4 1.04 -8.25 -15.65
C TYR A 4 1.89 -7.07 -16.10
N GLY A 5 1.23 -6.10 -16.73
CA GLY A 5 1.83 -4.85 -17.15
C GLY A 5 1.16 -3.64 -16.50
N PHE A 6 1.57 -2.45 -16.93
CA PHE A 6 1.01 -1.19 -16.46
C PHE A 6 -0.50 -1.04 -16.72
N ASP A 7 -1.12 -1.91 -17.52
CA ASP A 7 -2.57 -1.87 -17.81
C ASP A 7 -3.42 -2.72 -16.85
N ASN A 8 -2.77 -3.41 -15.90
CA ASN A 8 -3.40 -4.31 -14.93
C ASN A 8 -3.04 -3.93 -13.48
N LEU A 9 -3.20 -2.65 -13.12
CA LEU A 9 -2.83 -2.17 -11.80
C LEU A 9 -3.89 -2.55 -10.76
N VAL A 10 -3.41 -3.12 -9.65
CA VAL A 10 -4.19 -3.37 -8.43
C VAL A 10 -3.68 -2.42 -7.36
N ASP A 11 -4.58 -1.69 -6.72
CA ASP A 11 -4.27 -0.89 -5.54
C ASP A 11 -4.74 -1.61 -4.28
N ILE A 12 -3.79 -1.94 -3.39
CA ILE A 12 -4.10 -2.73 -2.19
C ILE A 12 -4.43 -1.89 -0.95
N HIS A 13 -4.33 -0.56 -1.06
CA HIS A 13 -4.53 0.35 0.06
C HIS A 13 -5.23 1.61 -0.45
N THR A 14 -6.54 1.72 -0.21
CA THR A 14 -7.34 2.89 -0.59
C THR A 14 -8.46 3.16 0.43
N HIS A 15 -8.72 4.44 0.71
CA HIS A 15 -9.82 4.87 1.57
C HIS A 15 -10.91 5.45 0.69
N VAL A 16 -11.77 4.58 0.17
CA VAL A 16 -12.83 4.94 -0.80
C VAL A 16 -14.24 4.74 -0.26
N ILE A 17 -14.39 4.09 0.90
CA ILE A 17 -15.70 3.84 1.50
C ILE A 17 -16.19 5.16 2.12
N PRO A 18 -17.38 5.66 1.74
CA PRO A 18 -17.81 6.98 2.17
C PRO A 18 -18.29 6.98 3.63
N GLY A 19 -17.89 8.00 4.38
CA GLY A 19 -18.45 8.34 5.69
C GLY A 19 -18.01 7.46 6.86
N VAL A 20 -16.93 6.68 6.71
CA VAL A 20 -16.46 5.74 7.73
C VAL A 20 -15.09 6.07 8.34
N ASP A 21 -14.28 6.87 7.65
CA ASP A 21 -12.95 7.31 8.07
C ASP A 21 -12.59 8.70 7.49
N ASP A 22 -11.29 9.01 7.35
CA ASP A 22 -10.77 10.25 6.76
C ASP A 22 -10.72 10.25 5.23
N GLY A 23 -11.29 9.25 4.57
CA GLY A 23 -11.54 9.23 3.14
C GLY A 23 -12.74 10.11 2.72
N PRO A 24 -13.44 9.71 1.65
CA PRO A 24 -14.65 10.38 1.17
C PRO A 24 -15.71 10.56 2.26
N ARG A 25 -16.33 11.74 2.32
CA ARG A 25 -17.47 11.98 3.24
C ARG A 25 -18.79 11.51 2.67
N THR A 26 -18.91 11.54 1.35
CA THR A 26 -20.14 11.24 0.61
C THR A 26 -19.88 10.26 -0.52
N LEU A 27 -20.96 9.65 -1.04
CA LEU A 27 -20.88 8.80 -2.23
C LEU A 27 -20.39 9.58 -3.47
N GLU A 28 -20.67 10.89 -3.55
CA GLU A 28 -20.18 11.75 -4.62
C GLU A 28 -18.65 11.95 -4.53
N ASP A 29 -18.12 12.17 -3.33
CA ASP A 29 -16.67 12.25 -3.11
C ASP A 29 -15.99 10.92 -3.46
N ALA A 30 -16.60 9.79 -3.07
CA ALA A 30 -16.10 8.46 -3.41
C ALA A 30 -16.13 8.23 -4.93
N ALA A 31 -17.19 8.67 -5.61
CA ALA A 31 -17.30 8.61 -7.07
C ALA A 31 -16.18 9.40 -7.75
N ARG A 32 -15.85 10.60 -7.26
CA ARG A 32 -14.74 11.41 -7.77
C ARG A 32 -13.41 10.68 -7.61
N LEU A 33 -13.14 10.11 -6.44
CA LEU A 33 -11.91 9.36 -6.16
C LEU A 33 -11.79 8.09 -7.01
N LEU A 34 -12.85 7.30 -7.11
CA LEU A 34 -12.86 6.08 -7.93
C LEU A 34 -12.69 6.38 -9.42
N THR A 35 -13.27 7.49 -9.90
CA THR A 35 -13.05 7.96 -11.26
C THR A 35 -11.60 8.36 -11.48
N ALA A 36 -10.97 9.04 -10.51
CA ALA A 36 -9.55 9.41 -10.59
C ALA A 36 -8.62 8.18 -10.54
N LEU A 37 -8.91 7.20 -9.69
CA LEU A 37 -8.22 5.90 -9.67
C LEU A 37 -8.31 5.20 -11.02
N ARG A 38 -9.51 5.15 -11.61
CA ARG A 38 -9.69 4.52 -12.92
C ARG A 38 -8.90 5.26 -14.01
N ALA A 39 -8.95 6.59 -14.00
CA ALA A 39 -8.24 7.44 -14.95
C ALA A 39 -6.70 7.33 -14.82
N SER A 40 -6.18 7.03 -13.63
CA SER A 40 -4.74 6.73 -13.45
C SER A 40 -4.36 5.30 -13.87
N GLY A 41 -5.32 4.52 -14.37
CA GLY A 41 -5.12 3.18 -14.90
C GLY A 41 -5.20 2.09 -13.84
N VAL A 42 -5.78 2.37 -12.67
CA VAL A 42 -6.11 1.35 -11.67
C VAL A 42 -7.36 0.59 -12.11
N ASN A 43 -7.28 -0.74 -12.16
CA ASN A 43 -8.38 -1.59 -12.61
C ASN A 43 -9.12 -2.23 -11.44
N ARG A 44 -8.43 -2.43 -10.32
CA ARG A 44 -8.92 -3.18 -9.16
C ARG A 44 -8.40 -2.52 -7.89
N VAL A 45 -9.26 -2.40 -6.89
CA VAL A 45 -8.90 -1.80 -5.59
C VAL A 45 -9.42 -2.64 -4.44
N PHE A 46 -8.60 -2.76 -3.40
CA PHE A 46 -9.08 -3.10 -2.07
C PHE A 46 -9.51 -1.81 -1.37
N CYS A 47 -10.75 -1.79 -0.89
CA CYS A 47 -11.32 -0.68 -0.12
C CYS A 47 -10.96 -0.90 1.35
N THR A 48 -9.86 -0.31 1.81
CA THR A 48 -9.19 -0.63 3.08
C THR A 48 -9.37 0.47 4.12
N SER A 49 -10.60 0.89 4.36
CA SER A 49 -10.87 1.87 5.41
C SER A 49 -10.33 1.43 6.77
N HIS A 50 -10.04 2.42 7.61
CA HIS A 50 -9.47 2.19 8.94
C HIS A 50 -10.36 1.27 9.80
N PHE A 51 -9.74 0.31 10.48
CA PHE A 51 -10.38 -0.57 11.46
C PHE A 51 -9.61 -0.59 12.78
N LYS A 52 -10.32 -0.39 13.90
CA LYS A 52 -9.74 -0.21 15.24
C LYS A 52 -8.76 0.97 15.35
N SER A 53 -8.90 1.96 14.47
CA SER A 53 -8.10 3.19 14.57
C SER A 53 -8.59 4.03 15.75
N PRO A 54 -7.70 4.65 16.54
CA PRO A 54 -8.11 5.48 17.67
C PRO A 54 -8.93 6.72 17.27
N HIS A 55 -8.87 7.13 15.99
CA HIS A 55 -9.64 8.25 15.45
C HIS A 55 -10.90 7.79 14.71
N PHE A 56 -10.93 6.53 14.26
CA PHE A 56 -11.98 5.96 13.42
C PHE A 56 -12.25 4.52 13.89
N ASP A 57 -13.26 4.37 14.75
CA ASP A 57 -13.67 3.07 15.32
C ASP A 57 -15.07 2.68 14.82
N THR A 58 -15.24 2.76 13.50
CA THR A 58 -16.47 2.33 12.84
C THR A 58 -16.60 0.80 12.98
N PRO A 59 -17.75 0.28 13.46
CA PRO A 59 -17.99 -1.15 13.53
C PRO A 59 -17.80 -1.86 12.18
N LEU A 60 -17.31 -3.10 12.20
CA LEU A 60 -17.06 -3.86 10.97
C LEU A 60 -18.32 -4.04 10.11
N GLU A 61 -19.48 -4.22 10.75
CA GLU A 61 -20.78 -4.33 10.07
C GLU A 61 -21.16 -3.05 9.33
N ASP A 62 -20.83 -1.88 9.89
CA ASP A 62 -21.09 -0.58 9.26
C ASP A 62 -20.13 -0.33 8.09
N LEU A 63 -18.84 -0.69 8.25
CA LEU A 63 -17.87 -0.68 7.14
C LEU A 63 -18.36 -1.53 5.96
N GLN A 64 -18.83 -2.75 6.25
CA GLN A 64 -19.36 -3.65 5.24
C GLN A 64 -20.65 -3.10 4.61
N ALA A 65 -21.56 -2.53 5.40
CA ALA A 65 -22.79 -1.93 4.88
C ALA A 65 -22.50 -0.76 3.92
N GLN A 66 -21.58 0.15 4.29
CA GLN A 66 -21.17 1.26 3.42
C GLN A 66 -20.45 0.78 2.15
N PHE A 67 -19.63 -0.26 2.27
CA PHE A 67 -19.04 -0.92 1.09
C PHE A 67 -20.11 -1.49 0.15
N GLN A 68 -21.16 -2.13 0.67
CA GLN A 68 -22.26 -2.63 -0.16
C GLN A 68 -23.01 -1.51 -0.88
N LEU A 69 -23.20 -0.34 -0.23
CA LEU A 69 -23.77 0.83 -0.88
C LEU A 69 -22.90 1.34 -2.03
N LEU A 70 -21.58 1.36 -1.84
CA LEU A 70 -20.61 1.73 -2.88
C LEU A 70 -20.64 0.75 -4.06
N CYS A 71 -20.71 -0.56 -3.79
CA CYS A 71 -20.87 -1.61 -4.80
C CYS A 71 -22.20 -1.48 -5.59
N ALA A 72 -23.30 -1.18 -4.89
CA ALA A 72 -24.60 -0.95 -5.51
C ALA A 72 -24.59 0.31 -6.39
N ALA A 73 -23.84 1.35 -6.02
CA ALA A 73 -23.64 2.53 -6.85
C ALA A 73 -22.83 2.20 -8.10
N ARG A 74 -21.73 1.45 -7.97
CA ARG A 74 -20.92 0.96 -9.10
C ARG A 74 -21.74 0.17 -10.10
N ALA A 75 -22.64 -0.71 -9.63
CA ALA A 75 -23.49 -1.54 -10.48
C ALA A 75 -24.51 -0.73 -11.32
N LYS A 76 -24.79 0.52 -10.94
CA LYS A 76 -25.72 1.42 -11.64
C LYS A 76 -25.03 2.35 -12.64
N LEU A 77 -23.70 2.29 -12.77
CA LEU A 77 -22.97 3.14 -13.70
C LEU A 77 -23.34 2.80 -15.15
N PRO A 78 -23.54 3.81 -16.02
CA PRO A 78 -23.95 3.59 -17.41
C PRO A 78 -22.86 2.94 -18.24
N GLU A 79 -21.59 3.20 -17.90
CA GLU A 79 -20.42 2.65 -18.60
C GLU A 79 -19.75 1.58 -17.73
N PRO A 80 -19.73 0.31 -18.18
CA PRO A 80 -18.96 -0.73 -17.52
C PRO A 80 -17.49 -0.35 -17.41
N GLY A 81 -16.93 -0.42 -16.21
CA GLY A 81 -15.51 -0.11 -15.96
C GLY A 81 -15.19 1.38 -15.79
N ALA A 82 -16.20 2.25 -15.64
CA ALA A 82 -15.98 3.64 -15.23
C ALA A 82 -15.31 3.76 -13.84
N TRP A 83 -15.56 2.79 -12.95
CA TRP A 83 -14.83 2.60 -11.69
C TRP A 83 -14.02 1.30 -11.71
N PRO A 84 -12.95 1.21 -10.91
CA PRO A 84 -12.24 -0.05 -10.67
C PRO A 84 -13.18 -1.13 -10.12
N GLU A 85 -12.81 -2.40 -10.26
CA GLU A 85 -13.39 -3.46 -9.44
C GLU A 85 -13.08 -3.20 -7.96
N LEU A 86 -14.09 -3.40 -7.10
CA LEU A 86 -14.00 -3.10 -5.68
C LEU A 86 -14.06 -4.41 -4.90
N VAL A 87 -13.08 -4.62 -4.02
CA VAL A 87 -13.10 -5.70 -3.04
C VAL A 87 -12.96 -5.10 -1.65
N PHE A 88 -13.75 -5.61 -0.72
CA PHE A 88 -13.68 -5.15 0.67
C PHE A 88 -12.32 -5.50 1.28
N GLY A 89 -11.80 -4.61 2.12
CA GLY A 89 -10.68 -4.89 3.00
C GLY A 89 -10.73 -3.96 4.21
N ALA A 90 -9.67 -3.95 5.01
CA ALA A 90 -9.50 -2.94 6.04
C ALA A 90 -8.01 -2.67 6.25
N GLU A 91 -7.67 -1.43 6.60
CA GLU A 91 -6.40 -1.13 7.22
C GLU A 91 -6.55 -1.34 8.73
N VAL A 92 -5.92 -2.40 9.22
CA VAL A 92 -6.14 -2.94 10.55
C VAL A 92 -5.11 -2.37 11.51
N ARG A 93 -5.55 -1.56 12.47
CA ARG A 93 -4.67 -1.03 13.52
C ARG A 93 -4.18 -2.14 14.44
N ILE A 94 -2.87 -2.36 14.48
CA ILE A 94 -2.25 -3.28 15.44
C ILE A 94 -2.19 -2.62 16.81
N SER A 95 -3.06 -3.09 17.71
CA SER A 95 -3.14 -2.68 19.10
C SER A 95 -3.96 -3.71 19.89
N PRO A 96 -4.00 -3.65 21.22
CA PRO A 96 -4.86 -4.56 22.02
C PRO A 96 -6.35 -4.52 21.65
N ALA A 97 -6.82 -3.48 20.94
CA ALA A 97 -8.21 -3.36 20.50
C ALA A 97 -8.65 -4.42 19.48
N ILE A 98 -7.69 -5.11 18.82
CA ILE A 98 -7.97 -6.19 17.86
C ILE A 98 -8.04 -7.59 18.49
N GLU A 99 -7.74 -7.72 19.78
CA GLU A 99 -7.78 -9.01 20.44
C GLU A 99 -9.15 -9.75 20.34
N PRO A 100 -10.31 -9.07 20.40
CA PRO A 100 -11.60 -9.73 20.18
C PRO A 100 -11.68 -10.42 18.80
N GLU A 101 -11.26 -9.74 17.74
CA GLU A 101 -11.26 -10.26 16.38
C GLU A 101 -10.24 -11.38 16.20
N LEU A 102 -9.07 -11.29 16.85
CA LEU A 102 -8.07 -12.35 16.89
C LEU A 102 -8.59 -13.63 17.56
N ARG A 103 -9.30 -13.49 18.70
CA ARG A 103 -9.90 -14.63 19.41
C ARG A 103 -11.04 -15.28 18.63
N ALA A 104 -11.80 -14.47 17.90
CA ALA A 104 -12.91 -14.93 17.06
C ALA A 104 -12.47 -15.44 15.68
N CYS A 105 -11.18 -15.37 15.34
CA CYS A 105 -10.67 -15.63 13.99
C CYS A 105 -11.39 -14.80 12.90
N ALA A 106 -11.72 -13.55 13.24
CA ALA A 106 -12.55 -12.65 12.45
C ALA A 106 -11.80 -11.35 12.09
N VAL A 107 -10.47 -11.38 12.07
CA VAL A 107 -9.66 -10.23 11.64
C VAL A 107 -9.98 -9.93 10.17
N PRO A 108 -10.37 -8.69 9.83
CA PRO A 108 -10.61 -8.32 8.45
C PRO A 108 -9.38 -8.55 7.58
N ARG A 109 -9.58 -9.18 6.42
CA ARG A 109 -8.56 -9.50 5.43
C ARG A 109 -8.77 -8.65 4.19
N LEU A 110 -7.80 -8.63 3.29
CA LEU A 110 -7.96 -8.10 1.95
C LEU A 110 -8.83 -9.08 1.15
N GLY A 111 -10.13 -8.81 1.07
CA GLY A 111 -11.12 -9.69 0.45
C GLY A 111 -11.18 -11.06 1.11
N GLU A 112 -11.19 -12.10 0.28
CA GLU A 112 -11.17 -13.50 0.72
C GLU A 112 -9.75 -14.08 0.83
N THR A 113 -8.72 -13.24 0.70
CA THR A 113 -7.31 -13.65 0.71
C THR A 113 -6.82 -13.92 2.14
N ASP A 114 -5.61 -14.45 2.29
CA ASP A 114 -4.96 -14.62 3.60
C ASP A 114 -4.25 -13.35 4.09
N TYR A 115 -4.29 -12.26 3.30
CA TYR A 115 -3.55 -11.04 3.57
C TYR A 115 -4.28 -10.10 4.52
N VAL A 116 -3.55 -9.54 5.50
CA VAL A 116 -4.02 -8.49 6.41
C VAL A 116 -3.13 -7.27 6.22
N LEU A 117 -3.74 -6.15 5.83
CA LEU A 117 -3.06 -4.85 5.82
C LEU A 117 -3.05 -4.31 7.26
N ALA A 118 -1.88 -4.26 7.85
CA ALA A 118 -1.64 -3.95 9.25
C ALA A 118 -0.98 -2.58 9.39
N GLU A 119 -1.50 -1.75 10.28
CA GLU A 119 -0.96 -0.42 10.58
C GLU A 119 -0.46 -0.39 12.03
N TYR A 120 0.82 -0.06 12.23
CA TYR A 120 1.34 0.19 13.58
C TYR A 120 1.05 1.62 14.05
N PRO A 121 1.03 1.87 15.38
CA PRO A 121 1.02 3.23 15.90
C PRO A 121 2.17 4.07 15.31
N SER A 122 1.86 5.28 14.84
CA SER A 122 2.79 6.07 14.02
C SER A 122 4.08 6.50 14.73
N ARG A 123 4.10 6.54 16.08
CA ARG A 123 5.24 7.06 16.85
C ARG A 123 6.19 5.99 17.39
N ASP A 124 5.67 4.80 17.66
CA ASP A 124 6.33 3.74 18.41
C ASP A 124 5.71 2.38 18.04
N ILE A 125 6.49 1.30 18.19
CA ILE A 125 6.06 -0.09 18.05
C ILE A 125 6.45 -0.80 19.35
N LYS A 126 5.45 -1.22 20.12
CA LYS A 126 5.67 -1.86 21.42
C LYS A 126 5.92 -3.35 21.24
N VAL A 127 6.51 -3.98 22.25
CA VAL A 127 6.67 -5.45 22.32
C VAL A 127 5.32 -6.17 22.16
N SER A 128 4.23 -5.61 22.70
CA SER A 128 2.87 -6.14 22.51
C SER A 128 2.45 -6.16 21.04
N ASP A 129 2.92 -5.20 20.24
CA ASP A 129 2.53 -5.07 18.85
C ASP A 129 3.24 -6.13 17.99
N PHE A 130 4.48 -6.51 18.35
CA PHE A 130 5.17 -7.68 17.80
C PHE A 130 4.50 -9.00 18.21
N GLN A 131 3.99 -9.11 19.44
CA GLN A 131 3.25 -10.31 19.88
C GLN A 131 1.96 -10.50 19.08
N LEU A 132 1.19 -9.42 18.86
CA LEU A 132 -0.01 -9.44 18.02
C LEU A 132 0.31 -9.81 16.57
N GLN A 133 1.41 -9.31 16.02
CA GLN A 133 1.89 -9.70 14.68
C GLN A 133 2.23 -11.20 14.61
N TYR A 134 2.92 -11.73 15.61
CA TYR A 134 3.27 -13.15 15.68
C TYR A 134 2.00 -14.02 15.77
N GLU A 135 1.03 -13.57 16.57
CA GLU A 135 -0.27 -14.19 16.71
C GLU A 135 -1.09 -14.24 15.42
N LEU A 136 -1.05 -13.17 14.61
CA LEU A 136 -1.63 -13.17 13.27
C LEU A 136 -0.95 -14.24 12.40
N ARG A 137 0.38 -14.26 12.39
CA ARG A 137 1.15 -15.21 11.58
C ARG A 137 0.87 -16.67 11.94
N VAL A 138 0.84 -17.01 13.22
CA VAL A 138 0.59 -18.39 13.69
C VAL A 138 -0.80 -18.87 13.32
N ARG A 139 -1.78 -17.95 13.21
CA ARG A 139 -3.14 -18.24 12.73
C ARG A 139 -3.26 -18.32 11.21
N GLY A 140 -2.15 -18.17 10.47
CA GLY A 140 -2.09 -18.29 9.02
C GLY A 140 -2.27 -16.99 8.24
N TYR A 141 -2.42 -15.85 8.91
CA TYR A 141 -2.52 -14.55 8.23
C TYR A 141 -1.15 -14.13 7.67
N LYS A 142 -1.15 -13.56 6.46
CA LYS A 142 0.01 -12.94 5.82
C LYS A 142 -0.06 -11.43 6.03
N THR A 143 0.78 -10.89 6.90
CA THR A 143 0.71 -9.48 7.28
C THR A 143 1.49 -8.58 6.32
N ILE A 144 0.89 -7.45 5.96
CA ILE A 144 1.50 -6.38 5.18
C ILE A 144 1.52 -5.13 6.07
N LEU A 145 2.69 -4.61 6.41
CA LEU A 145 2.83 -3.34 7.11
C LEU A 145 2.54 -2.19 6.14
N ALA A 146 1.48 -1.44 6.45
CA ALA A 146 1.15 -0.20 5.78
C ALA A 146 2.20 0.88 6.07
N HIS A 147 2.62 1.57 5.01
CA HIS A 147 3.43 2.79 5.01
C HIS A 147 4.53 2.87 6.10
N PRO A 148 5.46 1.89 6.16
CA PRO A 148 6.54 1.90 7.17
C PRO A 148 7.37 3.18 7.11
N GLU A 149 7.41 3.85 5.95
CA GLU A 149 8.11 5.12 5.78
C GLU A 149 7.54 6.28 6.60
N ARG A 150 6.32 6.14 7.13
CA ARG A 150 5.64 7.13 7.98
C ARG A 150 5.79 6.82 9.47
N ASN A 151 6.31 5.65 9.83
CA ASN A 151 6.50 5.27 11.24
C ASN A 151 7.78 5.92 11.80
N LEU A 152 7.64 6.73 12.85
CA LEU A 152 8.75 7.48 13.44
C LEU A 152 9.81 6.57 14.09
N LEU A 153 9.44 5.38 14.58
CA LEU A 153 10.42 4.45 15.12
C LEU A 153 11.25 3.84 13.99
N LEU A 154 10.61 3.40 12.90
CA LEU A 154 11.32 2.84 11.75
C LEU A 154 12.19 3.88 11.04
N LEU A 155 11.77 5.15 11.00
CA LEU A 155 12.61 6.25 10.51
C LEU A 155 13.87 6.48 11.37
N ARG A 156 13.78 6.26 12.68
CA ARG A 156 14.91 6.41 13.62
C ARG A 156 15.81 5.18 13.67
N CYS A 157 15.21 3.99 13.52
CA CYS A 157 15.86 2.67 13.59
C CYS A 157 15.48 1.83 12.35
N PRO A 158 16.01 2.16 11.16
CA PRO A 158 15.69 1.45 9.91
C PRO A 158 16.03 -0.05 9.93
N GLU A 159 16.95 -0.48 10.77
CA GLU A 159 17.34 -1.87 10.99
C GLU A 159 16.15 -2.75 11.42
N LEU A 160 15.16 -2.18 12.12
CA LEU A 160 13.96 -2.91 12.56
C LEU A 160 13.09 -3.40 11.39
N VAL A 161 13.28 -2.85 10.18
CA VAL A 161 12.61 -3.37 8.98
C VAL A 161 13.06 -4.80 8.68
N GLU A 162 14.34 -5.12 8.88
CA GLU A 162 14.86 -6.48 8.67
C GLU A 162 14.24 -7.45 9.67
N ASP A 163 14.17 -7.07 10.95
CA ASP A 163 13.52 -7.85 11.99
C ASP A 163 12.04 -8.13 11.65
N LEU A 164 11.29 -7.13 11.19
CA LEU A 164 9.89 -7.29 10.78
C LEU A 164 9.74 -8.26 9.59
N MET A 165 10.65 -8.19 8.62
CA MET A 165 10.67 -9.07 7.45
C MET A 165 11.03 -10.51 7.81
N GLU A 166 12.01 -10.72 8.69
CA GLU A 166 12.36 -12.05 9.20
C GLU A 166 11.19 -12.68 9.98
N ASN A 167 10.41 -11.83 10.65
CA ASN A 167 9.13 -12.20 11.26
C ASN A 167 7.99 -12.36 10.25
N GLY A 168 8.26 -12.32 8.95
CA GLY A 168 7.34 -12.68 7.87
C GLY A 168 6.39 -11.56 7.45
N MET A 169 6.62 -10.33 7.90
CA MET A 169 5.82 -9.16 7.53
C MET A 169 6.31 -8.59 6.20
N LEU A 170 5.39 -8.36 5.28
CA LEU A 170 5.67 -7.66 4.02
C LEU A 170 5.56 -6.15 4.22
N MET A 171 6.33 -5.37 3.48
CA MET A 171 6.29 -3.90 3.58
C MET A 171 5.56 -3.30 2.37
N GLN A 172 4.58 -2.43 2.61
CA GLN A 172 3.87 -1.65 1.60
C GLN A 172 4.26 -0.17 1.69
N VAL A 173 4.91 0.36 0.65
CA VAL A 173 5.30 1.78 0.56
C VAL A 173 4.20 2.60 -0.09
N THR A 174 3.94 3.80 0.41
CA THR A 174 2.97 4.71 -0.20
C THR A 174 3.52 5.29 -1.50
N ALA A 175 2.71 5.26 -2.56
CA ALA A 175 3.08 5.75 -3.89
C ALA A 175 3.58 7.21 -3.87
N GLU A 176 2.92 8.09 -3.10
CA GLU A 176 3.29 9.50 -3.05
C GLU A 176 4.69 9.73 -2.46
N SER A 177 5.11 8.90 -1.50
CA SER A 177 6.45 8.92 -0.90
C SER A 177 7.56 8.68 -1.94
N LEU A 178 7.24 8.07 -3.09
CA LEU A 178 8.20 7.81 -4.17
C LEU A 178 8.24 8.91 -5.24
N LEU A 179 7.34 9.89 -5.19
CA LEU A 179 7.34 11.01 -6.13
C LEU A 179 8.29 12.14 -5.71
N GLY A 180 8.63 12.20 -4.42
CA GLY A 180 9.62 13.15 -3.90
C GLY A 180 11.04 12.89 -4.39
N ASP A 181 11.95 13.84 -4.12
CA ASP A 181 13.37 13.68 -4.44
C ASP A 181 14.03 12.75 -3.39
N GLU A 182 14.60 11.64 -3.84
CA GLU A 182 15.28 10.67 -2.96
C GLU A 182 16.44 11.27 -2.12
N ARG A 183 17.11 12.32 -2.60
CA ARG A 183 18.28 12.90 -1.91
C ARG A 183 17.92 14.11 -1.07
N LYS A 184 16.91 14.87 -1.49
CA LYS A 184 16.53 16.16 -0.90
C LYS A 184 15.10 16.21 -0.36
N GLY A 185 14.32 15.15 -0.57
CA GLY A 185 12.97 15.00 -0.07
C GLY A 185 12.94 14.87 1.44
N ASP A 186 11.74 14.84 1.99
CA ASP A 186 11.50 14.68 3.41
C ASP A 186 11.96 13.28 3.91
N PRO A 187 12.06 13.06 5.24
CA PRO A 187 12.48 11.76 5.78
C PRO A 187 11.68 10.56 5.25
N PRO A 188 10.33 10.61 5.16
CA PRO A 188 9.55 9.52 4.55
C PRO A 188 9.93 9.22 3.11
N THR A 189 10.11 10.23 2.26
CA THR A 189 10.55 10.05 0.87
C THR A 189 11.89 9.31 0.80
N ARG A 190 12.87 9.76 1.58
CA ARG A 190 14.21 9.16 1.55
C ARG A 190 14.18 7.71 2.03
N PHE A 191 13.42 7.44 3.09
CA PHE A 191 13.31 6.10 3.67
C PHE A 191 12.53 5.15 2.76
N ALA A 192 11.45 5.61 2.11
CA ALA A 192 10.74 4.85 1.08
C ALA A 192 11.68 4.37 -0.04
N TRP A 193 12.49 5.28 -0.59
CA TRP A 193 13.48 4.92 -1.61
C TRP A 193 14.60 4.01 -1.09
N GLU A 194 14.97 4.14 0.19
CA GLU A 194 15.95 3.25 0.82
C GLU A 194 15.44 1.82 0.90
N ILE A 195 14.25 1.59 1.47
CA ILE A 195 13.69 0.24 1.64
C ILE A 195 13.34 -0.42 0.29
N VAL A 196 12.93 0.36 -0.72
CA VAL A 196 12.76 -0.15 -2.09
C VAL A 196 14.09 -0.64 -2.68
N ARG A 197 15.18 0.15 -2.55
CA ARG A 197 16.50 -0.25 -3.09
C ARG A 197 17.12 -1.44 -2.37
N LYS A 198 16.92 -1.53 -1.06
CA LYS A 198 17.39 -2.65 -0.23
C LYS A 198 16.58 -3.94 -0.46
N GLY A 199 15.53 -3.92 -1.29
CA GLY A 199 14.65 -5.07 -1.48
C GLY A 199 13.80 -5.40 -0.25
N GLN A 200 13.58 -4.41 0.61
CA GLN A 200 12.80 -4.53 1.83
C GLN A 200 11.31 -4.25 1.59
N ALA A 201 10.98 -3.47 0.55
CA ALA A 201 9.61 -3.27 0.09
C ALA A 201 9.13 -4.44 -0.78
N ALA A 202 7.90 -4.92 -0.55
CA ALA A 202 7.27 -5.93 -1.38
C ALA A 202 6.12 -5.35 -2.22
N LEU A 203 5.48 -4.28 -1.76
CA LEU A 203 4.26 -3.73 -2.33
C LEU A 203 4.34 -2.20 -2.38
N ILE A 204 3.68 -1.62 -3.38
CA ILE A 204 3.43 -0.17 -3.49
C ILE A 204 1.92 0.00 -3.61
N ALA A 205 1.34 0.96 -2.88
CA ALA A 205 -0.10 1.25 -2.92
C ALA A 205 -0.33 2.75 -2.80
N SER A 206 -1.47 3.26 -3.24
CA SER A 206 -1.68 4.72 -3.25
C SER A 206 -1.93 5.28 -1.86
N ASP A 207 -2.64 4.53 -1.01
CA ASP A 207 -3.16 5.06 0.27
C ASP A 207 -3.98 6.35 0.02
N ALA A 208 -4.73 6.35 -1.09
CA ALA A 208 -5.49 7.50 -1.54
C ALA A 208 -6.76 7.71 -0.72
N HIS A 209 -7.05 8.98 -0.40
CA HIS A 209 -8.23 9.41 0.37
C HIS A 209 -9.06 10.43 -0.40
N ASP A 210 -8.45 11.17 -1.33
CA ASP A 210 -9.12 12.17 -2.15
C ASP A 210 -8.35 12.46 -3.46
N PRO A 211 -8.99 13.05 -4.48
CA PRO A 211 -8.32 13.31 -5.76
C PRO A 211 -7.26 14.42 -5.74
N GLU A 212 -7.13 15.21 -4.67
CA GLU A 212 -6.36 16.46 -4.65
C GLU A 212 -5.16 16.44 -3.68
N HIS A 213 -5.33 15.91 -2.47
CA HIS A 213 -4.32 15.95 -1.41
C HIS A 213 -3.65 14.58 -1.23
N ARG A 214 -4.40 13.52 -0.93
CA ARG A 214 -3.89 12.13 -0.85
C ARG A 214 -4.30 11.36 -2.10
N ARG A 215 -3.58 11.63 -3.19
CA ARG A 215 -3.98 11.36 -4.58
C ARG A 215 -3.72 9.92 -5.03
N PRO A 216 -4.48 9.40 -6.01
CA PRO A 216 -4.30 8.05 -6.57
C PRO A 216 -3.13 7.99 -7.59
N VAL A 217 -1.90 8.20 -7.11
CA VAL A 217 -0.69 8.37 -7.94
C VAL A 217 0.12 7.08 -8.17
N LEU A 218 -0.53 5.92 -8.11
CA LEU A 218 0.12 4.61 -8.15
C LEU A 218 0.91 4.38 -9.45
N ARG A 219 0.33 4.74 -10.61
CA ARG A 219 1.00 4.62 -11.91
C ARG A 219 2.27 5.46 -11.96
N GLN A 220 2.21 6.73 -11.54
CA GLN A 220 3.39 7.59 -11.57
C GLN A 220 4.52 7.06 -10.67
N ALA A 221 4.18 6.44 -9.54
CA ALA A 221 5.18 5.79 -8.69
C ALA A 221 5.85 4.60 -9.39
N TYR A 222 5.10 3.75 -10.08
CA TYR A 222 5.67 2.66 -10.87
C TYR A 222 6.54 3.15 -12.04
N GLU A 223 6.09 4.17 -12.78
CA GLU A 223 6.89 4.80 -13.83
C GLU A 223 8.20 5.35 -13.26
N ARG A 224 8.13 5.99 -12.09
CA ARG A 224 9.31 6.52 -11.40
C ARG A 224 10.27 5.41 -10.95
N ILE A 225 9.77 4.28 -10.46
CA ILE A 225 10.57 3.09 -10.16
C ILE A 225 11.22 2.54 -11.44
N ALA A 226 10.46 2.42 -12.54
CA ALA A 226 10.96 1.91 -13.81
C ALA A 226 12.11 2.78 -14.38
N ASP A 227 11.96 4.09 -14.30
CA ASP A 227 12.96 5.07 -14.70
C ASP A 227 14.25 4.95 -13.88
N ARG A 228 14.13 4.74 -12.56
CA ARG A 228 15.26 4.77 -11.62
C ARG A 228 15.95 3.44 -11.46
N LEU A 229 15.20 2.36 -11.30
CA LEU A 229 15.67 1.02 -10.92
C LEU A 229 15.49 -0.01 -12.05
N GLY A 230 14.65 0.28 -13.04
CA GLY A 230 14.38 -0.63 -14.15
C GLY A 230 12.93 -1.08 -14.21
N GLU A 231 12.43 -1.27 -15.42
CA GLU A 231 11.05 -1.71 -15.67
C GLU A 231 10.75 -3.05 -15.00
N ALA A 232 11.70 -4.00 -15.01
CA ALA A 232 11.57 -5.28 -14.31
C ALA A 232 11.27 -5.12 -12.81
N VAL A 233 11.81 -4.08 -12.16
CA VAL A 233 11.55 -3.81 -10.73
C VAL A 233 10.11 -3.32 -10.54
N ALA A 234 9.64 -2.41 -11.39
CA ALA A 234 8.27 -1.93 -11.36
C ALA A 234 7.26 -3.08 -11.63
N LEU A 235 7.55 -3.91 -12.64
CA LEU A 235 6.73 -5.07 -12.97
C LEU A 235 6.67 -6.09 -11.82
N ALA A 236 7.76 -6.28 -11.07
CA ALA A 236 7.76 -7.16 -9.88
C ALA A 236 6.80 -6.64 -8.79
N PHE A 237 6.76 -5.32 -8.55
CA PHE A 237 5.78 -4.74 -7.62
C PHE A 237 4.34 -4.88 -8.12
N ILE A 238 4.11 -4.69 -9.43
CA ILE A 238 2.79 -4.88 -10.05
C ILE A 238 2.35 -6.34 -9.93
N GLU A 239 3.24 -7.31 -10.19
CA GLU A 239 2.97 -8.74 -10.03
C GLU A 239 2.62 -9.08 -8.58
N ASN A 240 3.30 -8.48 -7.61
CA ASN A 240 3.02 -8.69 -6.18
C ASN A 240 1.63 -8.19 -5.77
N ALA A 241 1.21 -7.00 -6.23
CA ALA A 241 -0.14 -6.50 -5.95
C ALA A 241 -1.22 -7.42 -6.57
N ASN A 242 -0.96 -7.93 -7.78
CA ASN A 242 -1.80 -8.93 -8.43
C ASN A 242 -1.80 -10.28 -7.70
N ALA A 243 -0.66 -10.70 -7.14
CA ALA A 243 -0.58 -11.91 -6.33
C ALA A 243 -1.44 -11.78 -5.07
N VAL A 244 -1.41 -10.62 -4.40
CA VAL A 244 -2.31 -10.36 -3.26
C VAL A 244 -3.77 -10.47 -3.70
N TRP A 245 -4.17 -9.83 -4.81
CA TRP A 245 -5.54 -9.92 -5.34
C TRP A 245 -6.02 -11.37 -5.56
N GLU A 246 -5.13 -12.22 -6.05
CA GLU A 246 -5.44 -13.62 -6.41
C GLU A 246 -5.16 -14.61 -5.27
N ASN A 247 -4.89 -14.11 -4.05
CA ASN A 247 -4.44 -14.89 -2.90
C ASN A 247 -3.21 -15.79 -3.16
N ARG A 248 -2.35 -15.39 -4.10
CA ARG A 248 -1.05 -16.03 -4.35
C ARG A 248 0.02 -15.44 -3.45
N THR A 249 1.09 -16.20 -3.24
CA THR A 249 2.24 -15.74 -2.47
C THR A 249 2.95 -14.58 -3.16
N CYS A 250 2.88 -13.39 -2.55
CA CYS A 250 3.73 -12.24 -2.81
C CYS A 250 5.21 -12.58 -2.52
N ARG A 251 6.12 -12.15 -3.40
CA ARG A 251 7.56 -12.44 -3.30
C ARG A 251 8.35 -11.17 -3.00
N PRO A 252 9.47 -11.23 -2.26
CA PRO A 252 10.35 -10.07 -2.13
C PRO A 252 10.81 -9.56 -3.49
N VAL A 253 10.81 -8.23 -3.68
CA VAL A 253 11.42 -7.61 -4.85
C VAL A 253 12.92 -7.50 -4.58
N PRO A 254 13.81 -8.04 -5.44
CA PRO A 254 15.23 -8.11 -5.12
C PRO A 254 15.87 -6.71 -5.01
N PRO A 255 16.93 -6.57 -4.19
CA PRO A 255 17.68 -5.33 -4.08
C PRO A 255 18.15 -4.85 -5.46
N SER A 256 18.05 -3.53 -5.69
CA SER A 256 18.30 -2.94 -7.01
C SER A 256 19.15 -1.68 -6.88
N LEU A 257 20.18 -1.57 -7.71
CA LEU A 257 21.02 -0.38 -7.79
C LEU A 257 20.41 0.64 -8.76
N PRO A 258 20.52 1.95 -8.49
CA PRO A 258 20.09 2.97 -9.43
C PRO A 258 20.76 2.80 -10.79
N LYS A 259 20.01 2.99 -11.88
CA LYS A 259 20.59 3.13 -13.22
C LYS A 259 21.58 4.29 -13.19
N HIS A 260 22.88 4.00 -13.34
CA HIS A 260 23.88 5.04 -13.46
C HIS A 260 23.58 5.86 -14.72
N ARG A 261 23.24 7.15 -14.56
CA ARG A 261 23.48 8.12 -15.63
C ARG A 261 25.00 8.24 -15.74
N PHE A 262 25.60 7.58 -16.73
CA PHE A 262 26.95 7.88 -17.14
C PHE A 262 26.98 9.36 -17.53
N ILE A 263 27.44 10.23 -16.63
CA ILE A 263 27.91 11.54 -17.02
C ILE A 263 29.23 11.27 -17.72
N LEU A 264 29.21 11.26 -19.06
CA LEU A 264 30.43 11.34 -19.85
C LEU A 264 31.11 12.65 -19.48
N ILE A 265 32.10 12.59 -18.58
CA ILE A 265 33.01 13.70 -18.35
C ILE A 265 33.89 13.76 -19.60
N PRO A 266 33.77 14.78 -20.47
CA PRO A 266 34.66 14.88 -21.62
C PRO A 266 36.11 14.96 -21.13
N PRO A 267 37.06 14.30 -21.81
CA PRO A 267 38.46 14.32 -21.41
C PRO A 267 38.94 15.78 -21.36
N ARG A 268 39.48 16.18 -20.21
CA ARG A 268 40.14 17.49 -20.05
C ARG A 268 41.22 17.60 -21.12
N GLN A 269 41.06 18.53 -22.06
CA GLN A 269 42.15 18.94 -22.93
C GLN A 269 43.28 19.45 -22.03
N ARG A 270 44.45 18.81 -22.12
CA ARG A 270 45.66 19.30 -21.44
C ARG A 270 46.09 20.59 -22.14
N PRO A 271 46.37 21.68 -21.41
CA PRO A 271 46.99 22.84 -22.02
C PRO A 271 48.41 22.47 -22.47
N HIS A 272 48.75 22.90 -23.69
CA HIS A 272 50.09 22.82 -24.28
C HIS A 272 51.07 23.75 -23.56
#